data_AF-A4GX01-F1
#
_entry.id   AF-A4GX01-F1
#
_cell.length_a   1.000
_cell.length_b   1.000
_cell.length_c   1.000
_cell.angle_alpha   90.00
_cell.angle_beta   90.00
_cell.angle_gamma   90.00
#
_symmetry.space_group_name_H-M   'P 1'
#
loop_
_entity.id
_entity.type
_entity.pdbx_description
1 polymer ?
#
loop_
_entity_poly.entity_id
_entity_poly.type
_entity_poly.pdbx_seq_one_letter_code
_entity_poly.pdbx_strand_id
1 'polypeptide(L)'
;KKSGLKIRDIKKFIDWTELGNETLEERKKLFHNQKKQIEEEINHLNKTLDMLKFKCWYYDEALSTGDEQAVKRKIPEDLPQEIKDSYINSHS
;
A
#
# COMPACT_ATOMS: atom_id res chain seq x y z
N LYS A 1 15.96 -14.58 -2.54
CA LYS A 1 14.67 -15.29 -2.45
C LYS A 1 13.54 -14.25 -2.41
N LYS A 2 12.56 -14.32 -3.31
CA LYS A 2 11.41 -13.37 -3.45
C LYS A 2 10.06 -14.11 -3.37
N SER A 3 9.91 -15.09 -2.46
CA SER A 3 8.73 -15.97 -2.46
C SER A 3 7.51 -15.40 -1.74
N GLY A 4 7.59 -14.21 -1.14
CA GLY A 4 6.51 -13.65 -0.31
C GLY A 4 6.29 -14.39 1.03
N LEU A 5 6.63 -15.68 1.10
CA LEU A 5 6.51 -16.52 2.29
C LEU A 5 7.66 -16.29 3.29
N LYS A 6 7.32 -16.28 4.57
CA LYS A 6 8.31 -16.27 5.67
C LYS A 6 9.10 -17.58 5.65
N ILE A 7 10.36 -17.52 6.10
CA ILE A 7 11.28 -18.68 6.11
C ILE A 7 10.67 -19.91 6.81
N ARG A 8 9.93 -19.69 7.90
CA ARG A 8 9.22 -20.75 8.64
C ARG A 8 8.15 -21.45 7.79
N ASP A 9 7.44 -20.70 6.96
CA ASP A 9 6.34 -21.21 6.16
C ASP A 9 6.85 -21.93 4.89
N ILE A 10 8.05 -21.58 4.41
CA ILE A 10 8.74 -22.31 3.33
C ILE A 10 9.04 -23.75 3.76
N LYS A 11 9.56 -23.96 4.97
CA LYS A 11 9.86 -25.31 5.47
C LYS A 11 8.59 -26.16 5.55
N LYS A 12 7.54 -25.61 6.17
CA LYS A 12 6.23 -26.27 6.29
C LYS A 12 5.61 -26.59 4.92
N PHE A 13 5.78 -25.70 3.95
CA PHE A 13 5.31 -25.92 2.59
C PHE A 13 6.05 -27.08 1.91
N ILE A 14 7.37 -27.20 2.10
CA ILE A 14 8.15 -28.33 1.57
C ILE A 14 7.65 -29.65 2.19
N ASP A 15 7.51 -29.71 3.51
CA ASP A 15 7.01 -30.90 4.21
C ASP A 15 5.61 -31.30 3.68
N TRP A 16 4.72 -30.32 3.47
CA TRP A 16 3.42 -30.57 2.87
C TRP A 16 3.53 -31.08 1.44
N THR A 17 4.46 -30.57 0.62
CA THR A 17 4.63 -31.03 -0.78
C THR A 17 4.93 -32.51 -0.88
N GLU A 18 5.69 -33.06 0.07
CA GLU A 18 6.02 -34.49 0.15
C GLU A 18 4.82 -35.36 0.53
N LEU A 19 3.88 -34.84 1.32
CA LEU A 19 2.63 -35.52 1.72
C LEU A 19 1.56 -35.57 0.61
N GLY A 20 1.81 -34.94 -0.55
CA GLY A 20 0.90 -35.03 -1.69
C GLY A 20 -0.51 -34.47 -1.41
N ASN A 21 -1.53 -35.12 -1.97
CA ASN A 21 -2.89 -34.57 -2.06
C ASN A 21 -3.54 -34.26 -0.70
N GLU A 22 -3.10 -34.93 0.38
CA GLU A 22 -3.63 -34.77 1.73
C GLU A 22 -3.45 -33.36 2.30
N THR A 23 -2.57 -32.55 1.70
CA THR A 23 -2.23 -31.20 2.20
C THR A 23 -2.63 -30.08 1.25
N LEU A 24 -3.40 -30.38 0.20
CA LEU A 24 -3.80 -29.37 -0.80
C LEU A 24 -4.58 -28.22 -0.19
N GLU A 25 -5.43 -28.49 0.80
CA GLU A 25 -6.23 -27.47 1.48
C GLU A 25 -5.34 -26.52 2.30
N GLU A 26 -4.35 -27.06 3.00
CA GLU A 26 -3.38 -26.35 3.82
C GLU A 26 -2.48 -25.45 2.95
N ARG A 27 -1.99 -25.99 1.83
CA ARG A 27 -1.20 -25.23 0.85
C ARG A 27 -2.04 -24.09 0.24
N LYS A 28 -3.30 -24.35 -0.10
CA LYS A 28 -4.23 -23.32 -0.59
C LYS A 28 -4.44 -22.22 0.46
N LYS A 29 -4.72 -22.59 1.72
CA LYS A 29 -4.88 -21.65 2.83
C LYS A 29 -3.61 -20.80 3.04
N LEU A 30 -2.42 -21.40 2.95
CA LEU A 30 -1.15 -20.68 3.06
C LEU A 30 -1.04 -19.55 2.02
N PHE A 31 -1.26 -19.87 0.74
CA PHE A 31 -1.15 -18.86 -0.33
C PHE A 31 -2.25 -17.82 -0.28
N HIS A 32 -3.49 -18.20 0.07
CA HIS A 32 -4.59 -17.24 0.24
C HIS A 32 -4.31 -16.25 1.37
N ASN A 33 -3.81 -16.74 2.50
CA ASN A 33 -3.43 -15.87 3.62
C ASN A 33 -2.28 -14.94 3.25
N GLN A 34 -1.25 -15.46 2.54
CA GLN A 34 -0.14 -14.65 2.08
C GLN A 34 -0.59 -13.57 1.09
N LYS A 35 -1.49 -13.93 0.14
CA LYS A 35 -2.08 -12.98 -0.81
C LYS A 35 -2.80 -11.86 -0.06
N LYS A 36 -3.66 -12.20 0.90
CA LYS A 36 -4.40 -11.21 1.70
C LYS A 36 -3.47 -10.25 2.43
N GLN A 37 -2.39 -10.76 3.06
CA GLN A 37 -1.41 -9.90 3.74
C GLN A 37 -0.72 -8.92 2.79
N ILE A 38 -0.33 -9.38 1.60
CA ILE A 38 0.29 -8.51 0.60
C ILE A 38 -0.71 -7.49 0.06
N GLU A 39 -1.97 -7.86 -0.16
CA GLU A 39 -3.01 -6.92 -0.60
C GLU A 39 -3.27 -5.83 0.46
N GLU A 40 -3.28 -6.19 1.74
CA GLU A 40 -3.36 -5.24 2.86
C GLU A 40 -2.15 -4.31 2.92
N GLU A 41 -0.94 -4.84 2.75
CA GLU A 41 0.30 -4.06 2.70
C GLU A 41 0.32 -3.11 1.50
N ILE A 42 -0.07 -3.57 0.31
CA ILE A 42 -0.21 -2.72 -0.89
C ILE A 42 -1.20 -1.59 -0.63
N ASN A 43 -2.35 -1.87 -0.02
CA ASN A 43 -3.33 -0.83 0.30
C ASN A 43 -2.76 0.22 1.26
N HIS A 44 -2.01 -0.21 2.29
CA HIS A 44 -1.34 0.69 3.21
C HIS A 44 -0.25 1.54 2.53
N LEU A 45 0.56 0.91 1.67
CA LEU A 45 1.60 1.59 0.91
C LEU A 45 1.00 2.58 -0.10
N ASN A 46 -0.14 2.26 -0.72
CA ASN A 46 -0.85 3.16 -1.62
C ASN A 46 -1.38 4.39 -0.87
N LYS A 47 -1.97 4.22 0.33
CA LYS A 47 -2.36 5.37 1.18
C LYS A 47 -1.16 6.25 1.56
N THR A 48 -0.03 5.62 1.87
CA THR A 48 1.22 6.33 2.18
C THR A 48 1.74 7.09 0.97
N LEU A 49 1.70 6.47 -0.21
CA LEU A 49 2.09 7.09 -1.47
C LEU A 49 1.18 8.28 -1.81
N ASP A 50 -0.12 8.17 -1.58
CA ASP A 50 -1.07 9.27 -1.77
C ASP A 50 -0.79 10.45 -0.82
N MET A 51 -0.46 10.19 0.45
CA MET A 51 0.01 11.24 1.36
C MET A 51 1.28 11.94 0.82
N LEU A 52 2.24 11.16 0.32
CA LEU A 52 3.48 11.69 -0.23
C LEU A 52 3.24 12.53 -1.49
N LYS A 53 2.41 12.06 -2.41
CA LYS A 53 2.01 12.83 -3.61
C LYS A 53 1.41 14.18 -3.24
N PHE A 54 0.48 14.18 -2.28
CA PHE A 54 -0.11 15.42 -1.77
C PHE A 54 0.96 16.34 -1.17
N LYS A 55 1.88 15.82 -0.35
CA LYS A 55 2.95 16.62 0.27
C LYS A 55 3.99 17.14 -0.73
N CYS A 56 4.34 16.37 -1.75
CA CYS A 56 5.20 16.83 -2.85
C CYS A 56 4.56 18.02 -3.55
N TRP A 57 3.31 17.87 -4.02
CA TRP A 57 2.57 18.96 -4.64
C TRP A 57 2.45 20.19 -3.72
N TYR A 58 2.14 19.98 -2.44
CA TYR A 58 1.98 21.06 -1.47
C TYR A 58 3.22 21.95 -1.38
N TYR A 59 4.40 21.33 -1.28
CA TYR A 59 5.64 22.07 -1.16
C TYR A 59 6.12 22.64 -2.49
N ASP A 60 5.89 21.94 -3.61
CA ASP A 60 6.17 22.49 -4.94
C ASP A 60 5.36 23.77 -5.20
N GLU A 61 4.07 23.75 -4.86
CA GLU A 61 3.19 24.93 -4.97
C GLU A 61 3.61 26.05 -4.01
N ALA A 62 3.92 25.72 -2.75
CA ALA A 62 4.34 26.72 -1.76
C ALA A 62 5.66 27.41 -2.15
N LEU A 63 6.59 26.65 -2.75
CA LEU A 63 7.83 27.20 -3.29
C LEU A 63 7.58 28.05 -4.54
N SER A 64 6.66 27.65 -5.40
CA SER A 64 6.27 28.38 -6.61
C SER A 64 5.63 29.74 -6.28
N THR A 65 4.75 29.78 -5.27
CA THR A 65 4.09 31.02 -4.84
C THR A 65 4.92 31.86 -3.86
N GLY A 66 5.88 31.24 -3.17
CA GLY A 66 6.59 31.84 -2.04
C GLY A 66 5.71 32.06 -0.79
N ASP A 67 4.48 31.54 -0.78
CA ASP A 67 3.51 31.70 0.32
C ASP A 67 2.81 30.36 0.61
N GLU A 68 3.23 29.70 1.69
CA GLU A 68 2.60 28.47 2.17
C GLU A 68 1.12 28.68 2.55
N GLN A 69 0.74 29.88 3.01
CA GLN A 69 -0.65 30.16 3.38
C GLN A 69 -1.56 30.18 2.16
N ALA A 70 -1.06 30.56 0.98
CA ALA A 70 -1.79 30.46 -0.28
C ALA A 70 -2.18 29.02 -0.60
N VAL A 71 -1.29 28.06 -0.33
CA VAL A 71 -1.57 26.64 -0.53
C VAL A 71 -2.55 26.11 0.53
N LYS A 72 -2.41 26.53 1.79
CA LYS A 72 -3.34 26.13 2.87
C LYS A 72 -4.79 26.52 2.56
N ARG A 73 -5.01 27.70 1.97
CA ARG A 73 -6.35 28.19 1.58
C ARG A 73 -7.02 27.34 0.49
N LYS A 74 -6.24 26.58 -0.30
CA LYS A 74 -6.75 25.69 -1.36
C LYS A 74 -7.31 24.37 -0.82
N ILE A 75 -6.89 23.94 0.37
CA ILE A 75 -7.24 22.63 0.92
C ILE A 75 -8.59 22.71 1.66
N PRO A 76 -9.54 21.77 1.47
CA PRO A 76 -9.50 20.65 0.52
C PRO A 76 -10.23 20.93 -0.82
N GLU A 77 -10.83 22.12 -0.98
CA GLU A 77 -11.82 22.35 -2.04
C GLU A 77 -11.20 22.65 -3.41
N ASP A 78 -10.14 23.47 -3.45
CA ASP A 78 -9.49 24.01 -4.66
C ASP A 78 -8.14 23.33 -4.95
N LEU A 79 -8.17 21.99 -4.98
CA LEU A 79 -7.03 21.16 -5.34
C LEU A 79 -7.19 20.63 -6.78
N PRO A 80 -6.11 20.49 -7.55
CA PRO A 80 -6.14 19.70 -8.78
C PRO A 80 -6.74 18.32 -8.49
N GLN A 81 -7.58 17.80 -9.38
CA GLN A 81 -8.39 16.60 -9.12
C GLN A 81 -7.55 15.41 -8.62
N GLU A 82 -6.41 15.13 -9.27
CA GLU A 82 -5.52 14.02 -8.87
C GLU A 82 -4.95 14.19 -7.45
N ILE A 83 -4.64 15.43 -7.06
CA ILE A 83 -4.13 15.75 -5.73
C ILE A 83 -5.25 15.71 -4.69
N LYS A 84 -6.47 16.10 -5.07
CA LYS A 84 -7.67 15.99 -4.24
C LYS A 84 -7.96 14.53 -3.90
N ASP A 85 -7.87 13.64 -4.88
CA ASP A 85 -8.07 12.21 -4.68
C ASP A 85 -6.99 11.63 -3.75
N SER A 86 -5.71 11.96 -3.97
CA SER A 86 -4.63 11.56 -3.06
C SER A 86 -4.82 12.11 -1.64
N TYR A 87 -5.25 13.36 -1.48
CA TYR A 87 -5.55 13.95 -0.18
C TYR A 87 -6.69 13.21 0.53
N ILE A 88 -7.79 12.90 -0.17
CA ILE A 88 -8.93 12.17 0.39
C ILE A 88 -8.50 10.76 0.80
N ASN A 89 -7.85 10.01 -0.10
CA ASN A 89 -7.40 8.64 0.17
C ASN A 89 -6.43 8.54 1.35
N SER A 90 -5.59 9.57 1.55
CA SER A 90 -4.61 9.58 2.63
C SER A 90 -5.18 10.03 3.98
N HIS A 91 -6.32 10.73 3.99
CA HIS A 91 -6.99 11.24 5.21
C HIS A 91 -8.32 10.50 5.53
N SER A 92 -8.67 9.47 4.74
CA SER A 92 -9.77 8.52 4.99
C SER A 92 -9.40 7.36 5.90
#